data_AF-A0A351L8D0-F1
#
_entry.id   AF-A0A351L8D0-F1
#
_cell.length_a   1.000
_cell.length_b   1.000
_cell.length_c   1.000
_cell.angle_alpha   90.00
_cell.angle_beta   90.00
_cell.angle_gamma   90.00
#
_symmetry.space_group_name_H-M   'P 1'
#
loop_
_entity.id
_entity.type
_entity.pdbx_description
1 polymer ?
#
loop_
_entity_poly.entity_id
_entity_poly.type
_entity_poly.pdbx_seq_one_letter_code
_entity_poly.pdbx_strand_id
1 'polypeptide(L)'
;MKGLEIEIGNLVEAVVKAAIAANQTQNLEDALTIRDQLNRLPDSLKTDVLNGVILNLVKIDPILCRWFILDIFLRDADPEGKADVAERINMLIADLLMANG
;
A
#
# COMPACT_ATOMS: atom_id res chain seq x y z
N MET A 1 4.76 18.92 -15.08
CA MET A 1 4.75 17.44 -15.01
C MET A 1 5.87 16.91 -14.11
N LYS A 2 7.16 17.22 -14.34
CA LYS A 2 8.27 16.73 -13.49
C LYS A 2 8.16 17.01 -11.97
N GLY A 3 7.61 18.15 -11.56
CA GLY A 3 7.44 18.46 -10.13
C GLY A 3 6.43 17.56 -9.42
N LEU A 4 5.31 17.25 -10.09
CA LEU A 4 4.24 16.42 -9.55
C LEU A 4 4.69 14.95 -9.38
N GLU A 5 5.49 14.44 -10.31
CA GLU A 5 6.06 13.08 -10.21
C GLU A 5 7.00 12.93 -9.00
N ILE A 6 7.81 13.97 -8.73
CA ILE A 6 8.70 14.00 -7.56
C ILE A 6 7.88 14.05 -6.26
N GLU A 7 6.82 14.87 -6.22
CA GLU A 7 5.93 14.97 -5.06
C GLU A 7 5.20 13.64 -4.78
N ILE A 8 4.72 12.95 -5.82
CA ILE A 8 4.13 11.62 -5.69
C ILE A 8 5.16 10.61 -5.18
N GLY A 9 6.37 10.61 -5.74
CA GLY A 9 7.45 9.73 -5.29
C GLY A 9 7.78 9.92 -3.81
N ASN A 10 7.91 11.16 -3.36
CA ASN A 10 8.15 11.49 -1.96
C ASN A 10 6.99 11.04 -1.06
N LEU A 11 5.75 11.20 -1.50
CA LEU A 11 4.57 10.77 -0.77
C LEU A 11 4.51 9.24 -0.67
N VAL A 12 4.79 8.52 -1.76
CA VAL A 12 4.90 7.05 -1.76
C VAL A 12 5.97 6.60 -0.76
N GLU A 13 7.15 7.20 -0.80
CA GLU A 13 8.24 6.86 0.13
C GLU A 13 7.85 7.11 1.59
N ALA A 14 7.20 8.24 1.87
CA ALA A 14 6.73 8.57 3.21
C ALA A 14 5.70 7.56 3.73
N VAL A 15 4.73 7.18 2.90
CA VAL A 15 3.69 6.21 3.25
C VAL A 15 4.30 4.82 3.47
N VAL A 16 5.24 4.38 2.62
CA VAL A 16 5.96 3.12 2.78
C VAL A 16 6.69 3.08 4.12
N LYS A 17 7.45 4.14 4.46
CA LYS A 17 8.16 4.23 5.75
C LYS A 17 7.19 4.21 6.93
N ALA A 18 6.08 4.93 6.83
CA ALA A 18 5.06 4.97 7.87
C ALA A 18 4.40 3.58 8.07
N ALA A 19 4.10 2.86 6.99
CA ALA A 19 3.54 1.51 7.05
C ALA A 19 4.51 0.52 7.71
N ILE A 20 5.80 0.59 7.38
CA ILE A 20 6.85 -0.22 8.02
C ILE A 20 6.91 0.09 9.52
N ALA A 21 6.95 1.37 9.88
CA ALA A 21 7.02 1.81 11.28
C ALA A 21 5.80 1.34 12.08
N ALA A 22 4.58 1.51 11.55
CA ALA A 22 3.35 1.08 12.20
C ALA A 22 3.29 -0.44 12.43
N ASN A 23 3.81 -1.23 11.47
CA ASN A 23 3.93 -2.68 11.64
C ASN A 23 4.95 -3.05 12.72
N GLN A 24 6.10 -2.37 12.78
CA GLN A 24 7.14 -2.61 13.78
C GLN A 24 6.70 -2.25 15.20
N THR A 25 5.93 -1.17 15.37
CA THR A 25 5.39 -0.76 16.67
C THR A 25 4.14 -1.54 17.07
N GLN A 26 3.59 -2.35 16.14
CA GLN A 26 2.28 -3.01 16.28
C GLN A 26 1.15 -2.05 16.65
N ASN A 27 1.29 -0.77 16.30
CA ASN A 27 0.29 0.24 16.62
C ASN A 27 -0.75 0.33 15.49
N LEU A 28 -1.91 -0.29 15.73
CA LEU A 28 -3.02 -0.27 14.79
C LEU A 28 -3.56 1.15 14.55
N GLU A 29 -3.51 2.03 15.55
CA GLU A 29 -4.01 3.41 15.43
C GLU A 29 -3.15 4.24 14.47
N ASP A 30 -1.84 4.03 14.49
CA ASP A 30 -0.92 4.67 13.53
C ASP A 30 -1.24 4.21 12.11
N ALA A 31 -1.45 2.91 11.92
CA ALA A 31 -1.81 2.34 10.62
C ALA A 31 -3.14 2.91 10.08
N LEU A 32 -4.16 3.01 10.95
CA LEU A 32 -5.45 3.61 10.60
C LEU A 32 -5.32 5.11 10.29
N THR A 33 -4.46 5.82 11.00
CA THR A 33 -4.18 7.23 10.73
C THR A 33 -3.59 7.42 9.33
N ILE A 34 -2.66 6.56 8.91
CA ILE A 34 -2.09 6.58 7.56
C ILE A 34 -3.19 6.36 6.52
N ARG A 35 -4.05 5.36 6.72
CA ARG A 35 -5.21 5.10 5.84
C ARG A 35 -6.10 6.33 5.72
N ASP A 36 -6.46 6.94 6.84
CA ASP A 36 -7.36 8.09 6.87
C ASP A 36 -6.75 9.30 6.15
N GLN A 37 -5.43 9.48 6.23
CA GLN A 37 -4.72 10.50 5.45
C GLN A 37 -4.73 10.20 3.95
N LEU A 38 -4.49 8.95 3.55
CA LEU A 38 -4.57 8.52 2.15
C LEU A 38 -5.99 8.72 1.57
N ASN A 39 -7.03 8.44 2.36
CA ASN A 39 -8.42 8.61 1.95
C ASN A 39 -8.84 10.07 1.77
N ARG A 40 -8.08 11.04 2.30
CA ARG A 40 -8.30 12.47 2.07
C ARG A 40 -7.73 12.98 0.75
N LEU A 41 -6.89 12.18 0.07
CA LEU A 41 -6.35 12.55 -1.23
C LEU A 41 -7.46 12.50 -2.30
N PRO A 42 -7.37 13.36 -3.34
CA PRO A 42 -8.20 13.20 -4.54
C PRO A 42 -8.05 11.81 -5.12
N ASP A 43 -9.13 11.23 -5.66
CA ASP A 43 -9.16 9.82 -6.07
C ASP A 43 -8.04 9.44 -7.03
N SER A 44 -7.75 10.28 -8.04
CA SER A 44 -6.65 10.02 -8.98
C SER A 44 -5.29 9.94 -8.28
N LEU A 45 -5.03 10.85 -7.33
CA LEU A 45 -3.78 10.89 -6.58
C LEU A 45 -3.67 9.74 -5.59
N LYS A 46 -4.79 9.40 -4.92
CA LYS A 46 -4.89 8.25 -4.02
C LYS A 46 -4.52 6.96 -4.75
N THR A 47 -5.08 6.75 -5.94
CA THR A 47 -4.77 5.58 -6.78
C THR A 47 -3.29 5.52 -7.14
N ASP A 48 -2.69 6.62 -7.60
CA ASP A 48 -1.27 6.65 -7.98
C ASP A 48 -0.35 6.37 -6.79
N VAL A 49 -0.64 6.98 -5.64
CA VAL A 49 0.12 6.76 -4.39
C VAL A 49 -0.01 5.30 -3.95
N LEU A 50 -1.22 4.73 -3.94
CA LEU A 50 -1.43 3.34 -3.53
C LEU A 50 -0.73 2.35 -4.46
N ASN A 51 -0.75 2.58 -5.76
CA ASN A 51 -0.02 1.75 -6.72
C ASN A 51 1.49 1.80 -6.43
N GLY A 52 2.03 3.00 -6.18
CA GLY A 52 3.42 3.17 -5.79
C GLY A 52 3.76 2.46 -4.48
N VAL A 53 2.89 2.56 -3.47
CA VAL A 53 3.05 1.92 -2.16
C VAL A 53 3.05 0.40 -2.31
N ILE A 54 2.09 -0.18 -3.05
CA ILE A 54 2.01 -1.62 -3.33
C ILE A 54 3.31 -2.10 -3.97
N LEU A 55 3.76 -1.44 -5.04
CA LEU A 55 4.96 -1.83 -5.79
C LEU A 55 6.24 -1.74 -4.96
N ASN A 56 6.30 -0.86 -3.97
CA ASN A 56 7.44 -0.75 -3.06
C ASN A 56 7.35 -1.76 -1.92
N LEU A 57 6.21 -1.82 -1.22
CA LEU A 57 6.03 -2.74 -0.10
C LEU A 57 6.17 -4.19 -0.54
N VAL A 58 5.61 -4.59 -1.68
CA VAL A 58 5.70 -5.98 -2.15
C VAL A 58 7.14 -6.44 -2.39
N LYS A 59 8.04 -5.53 -2.78
CA LYS A 59 9.47 -5.81 -3.00
C LYS A 59 10.24 -5.88 -1.68
N ILE A 60 9.80 -5.13 -0.67
CA ILE A 60 10.43 -5.09 0.65
C ILE A 60 9.98 -6.29 1.47
N ASP A 61 8.66 -6.45 1.61
CA ASP A 61 8.00 -7.50 2.37
C ASP A 61 6.57 -7.73 1.82
N PRO A 62 6.35 -8.82 1.07
CA PRO A 62 5.03 -9.23 0.58
C PRO A 62 3.95 -9.34 1.65
N ILE A 63 4.30 -9.77 2.86
CA ILE A 63 3.35 -9.96 3.97
C ILE A 63 2.95 -8.60 4.50
N LEU A 64 3.90 -7.69 4.68
CA LEU A 64 3.63 -6.30 5.07
C LEU A 64 2.74 -5.60 4.05
N CYS A 65 3.00 -5.80 2.75
CA CYS A 65 2.16 -5.25 1.68
C CYS A 65 0.72 -5.76 1.81
N ARG A 66 0.54 -7.08 2.00
CA ARG A 66 -0.78 -7.68 2.16
C ARG A 66 -1.52 -7.12 3.38
N TRP A 67 -0.85 -7.07 4.53
CA TRP A 67 -1.42 -6.51 5.76
C TRP A 67 -1.85 -5.06 5.58
N PHE A 68 -0.96 -4.20 5.07
CA PHE A 68 -1.25 -2.78 4.96
C PHE A 68 -2.39 -2.51 3.98
N ILE A 69 -2.45 -3.21 2.84
CA ILE A 69 -3.48 -2.95 1.84
C ILE A 69 -4.80 -3.60 2.21
N LEU A 70 -4.81 -4.88 2.60
CA LEU A 70 -6.04 -5.60 2.84
C LEU A 70 -6.61 -5.33 4.22
N ASP A 71 -5.77 -5.35 5.25
CA ASP A 71 -6.22 -5.33 6.65
C ASP A 71 -6.32 -3.92 7.21
N ILE A 72 -5.55 -2.98 6.65
CA ILE A 72 -5.60 -1.57 7.04
C ILE A 72 -6.39 -0.75 6.02
N PHE A 73 -5.91 -0.64 4.78
CA PHE A 73 -6.49 0.27 3.80
C PHE A 73 -7.92 -0.13 3.38
N LEU A 74 -8.12 -1.40 3.04
CA LEU A 74 -9.42 -1.96 2.66
C LEU A 74 -10.20 -2.56 3.84
N ARG A 75 -9.90 -2.14 5.06
CA ARG A 75 -10.54 -2.67 6.28
C ARG A 75 -12.06 -2.63 6.22
N ASP A 76 -12.60 -1.52 5.73
CA ASP A 76 -14.04 -1.23 5.69
C ASP A 76 -14.64 -1.42 4.29
N ALA A 77 -13.86 -1.97 3.35
CA ALA A 77 -14.34 -2.29 2.01
C ALA A 77 -15.26 -3.52 2.04
N ASP A 78 -16.13 -3.64 1.03
CA ASP A 78 -16.95 -4.82 0.87
C ASP A 78 -16.09 -6.07 0.58
N PRO A 79 -16.59 -7.29 0.92
CA PRO A 79 -15.81 -8.51 0.76
C PRO A 79 -15.40 -8.81 -0.69
N GLU A 80 -16.21 -8.42 -1.67
CA GLU A 80 -15.97 -8.69 -3.09
C GLU A 80 -14.82 -7.82 -3.61
N GLY A 81 -14.86 -6.51 -3.34
CA GLY A 81 -13.77 -5.59 -3.66
C GLY A 81 -12.46 -5.94 -2.95
N LYS A 82 -12.53 -6.40 -1.69
CA LYS A 82 -11.35 -6.86 -0.95
C LYS A 82 -10.76 -8.14 -1.55
N ALA A 83 -11.59 -9.07 -2.05
CA ALA A 83 -11.13 -10.30 -2.68
C ALA A 83 -10.40 -10.04 -4.01
N ASP A 84 -10.93 -9.17 -4.87
CA ASP A 84 -10.29 -8.78 -6.13
C ASP A 84 -8.87 -8.22 -5.90
N VAL A 85 -8.75 -7.28 -4.94
CA VAL A 85 -7.44 -6.68 -4.63
C VAL A 85 -6.49 -7.72 -4.02
N ALA A 86 -6.99 -8.64 -3.19
CA ALA A 86 -6.19 -9.70 -2.61
C ALA A 86 -5.63 -10.65 -3.68
N GLU A 87 -6.42 -11.00 -4.69
CA GLU A 87 -5.99 -11.82 -5.82
C GLU A 87 -4.89 -11.12 -6.61
N ARG A 88 -5.07 -9.84 -6.92
CA ARG A 88 -4.08 -9.03 -7.65
C ARG A 88 -2.75 -8.90 -6.91
N ILE A 89 -2.79 -8.69 -5.60
CA ILE A 89 -1.57 -8.67 -4.77
C ILE A 89 -0.90 -10.05 -4.78
N ASN A 90 -1.67 -11.14 -4.66
CA ASN A 90 -1.12 -12.49 -4.67
C ASN A 90 -0.44 -12.83 -6.00
N MET A 91 -1.04 -12.44 -7.13
CA MET A 91 -0.41 -12.61 -8.45
C MET A 91 0.91 -11.83 -8.54
N LEU A 92 0.93 -10.58 -8.07
CA LEU A 92 2.14 -9.77 -8.05
C LEU A 92 3.26 -10.39 -7.21
N ILE A 93 2.91 -10.97 -6.05
CA ILE A 93 3.87 -11.69 -5.19
C ILE A 93 4.39 -12.94 -5.91
N ALA A 94 3.50 -13.71 -6.54
CA ALA A 94 3.89 -14.92 -7.27
C ALA A 94 4.86 -14.60 -8.42
N ASP A 95 4.57 -13.56 -9.21
CA ASP A 95 5.42 -13.11 -10.31
C ASP A 95 6.82 -12.70 -9.80
N LEU A 96 6.89 -11.99 -8.67
CA LEU A 96 8.16 -11.57 -8.07
C LEU A 96 8.99 -12.75 -7.52
N LEU A 97 8.33 -13.78 -6.98
CA LEU A 97 9.01 -14.99 -6.53
C LEU A 97 9.56 -15.80 -7.71
N MET A 98 8.79 -15.90 -8.80
CA MET A 98 9.20 -16.60 -10.03
C MET A 98 10.36 -15.89 -10.75
N ALA A 99 10.41 -14.55 -10.72
CA ALA A 99 11.47 -13.77 -11.35
C ALA A 99 12.82 -13.83 -10.60
N ASN A 100 12.82 -14.22 -9.33
CA ASN A 100 14.02 -14.31 -8.48
C ASN A 100 14.46 -15.77 -8.21
N GLY A 101 13.80 -16.76 -8.83
CA GLY A 101 14.04 -18.19 -8.66
C GLY A 101 14.89 -18.82 -9.75
#